data_AF-A0A2J6J4A8-F1
#
_entry.id   AF-A0A2J6J4A8-F1
#
_cell.length_a   1.000
_cell.length_b   1.000
_cell.length_c   1.000
_cell.angle_alpha   90.00
_cell.angle_beta   90.00
_cell.angle_gamma   90.00
#
_symmetry.space_group_name_H-M   'P 1'
#
loop_
_entity.id
_entity.type
_entity.pdbx_description
1 polymer ?
#
loop_
_entity_poly.entity_id
_entity_poly.type
_entity_poly.pdbx_seq_one_letter_code
_entity_poly.pdbx_strand_id
1 'polypeptide(L)'
;GPLLDRIDLHVEVPRVPHKDLTTPVPAEDSKTIRQRVNRARLVQRERLAGTGLHANAQMQARHIQTFCKLDSAGEKLLEQVTDRLGLSARTYTRILKLARTIADLAESPTIESLHLAEAIQYRSLDRKT
;
A
#
# COMPACT_ATOMS: atom_id res chain seq x y z
N GLY A 1 19.96 1.54 -9.14
CA GLY A 1 18.59 1.81 -9.60
C GLY A 1 18.39 3.31 -9.66
N PRO A 2 17.85 3.85 -10.76
CA PRO A 2 17.46 5.26 -10.88
C PRO A 2 16.60 5.72 -9.69
N LEU A 3 16.57 7.03 -9.44
CA LEU A 3 15.99 7.64 -8.24
C LEU A 3 14.52 7.24 -8.00
N LEU A 4 13.75 7.09 -9.07
CA LEU A 4 12.34 6.69 -9.03
C LEU A 4 12.12 5.26 -8.47
N ASP A 5 13.07 4.34 -8.68
CA ASP A 5 12.99 2.96 -8.11
C ASP A 5 13.14 2.92 -6.58
N ARG A 6 13.47 4.05 -5.97
CA ARG A 6 13.58 4.20 -4.51
C ARG A 6 12.34 4.82 -3.89
N ILE A 7 11.43 5.38 -4.68
CA ILE A 7 10.19 5.94 -4.16
C ILE A 7 9.14 4.82 -4.07
N ASP A 8 8.42 4.81 -2.96
CA ASP A 8 7.55 3.73 -2.55
C ASP A 8 6.07 4.09 -2.61
N LEU A 9 5.67 5.26 -3.10
CA LEU A 9 4.28 5.69 -3.33
C LEU A 9 4.35 6.97 -4.17
N HIS A 10 3.55 7.07 -5.24
CA HIS A 10 3.33 8.32 -5.96
C HIS A 10 1.84 8.63 -6.01
N VAL A 11 1.50 9.88 -5.73
CA VAL A 11 0.12 10.38 -5.79
C VAL A 11 0.14 11.73 -6.48
N GLU A 12 -0.68 11.89 -7.50
CA GLU A 12 -0.90 13.19 -8.14
C GLU A 12 -1.84 14.01 -7.26
N VAL A 13 -1.36 15.16 -6.80
CA VAL A 13 -2.17 16.09 -6.01
C VAL A 13 -2.64 17.20 -6.95
N PRO A 14 -3.94 17.29 -7.28
CA PRO A 14 -4.45 18.33 -8.15
C PRO A 14 -4.26 19.70 -7.50
N ARG A 15 -4.15 20.75 -8.32
CA ARG A 15 -4.05 22.11 -7.83
C ARG A 15 -5.32 22.48 -7.05
N VAL A 16 -5.14 22.86 -5.78
CA VAL A 16 -6.25 23.31 -4.93
C VAL A 16 -6.62 24.76 -5.30
N PRO A 17 -7.89 25.07 -5.62
CA PRO A 17 -8.35 26.43 -5.82
C PRO A 17 -8.10 27.31 -4.60
N HIS A 18 -7.76 28.59 -4.79
CA HIS A 18 -7.47 29.52 -3.69
C HIS A 18 -8.61 29.58 -2.65
N LYS A 19 -9.87 29.57 -3.13
CA LYS A 19 -11.06 29.56 -2.27
C LYS A 19 -11.10 28.37 -1.29
N ASP A 20 -10.58 27.22 -1.69
CA ASP A 20 -10.60 25.99 -0.88
C ASP A 20 -9.41 25.95 0.09
N LEU A 21 -8.37 26.75 -0.16
CA LEU A 21 -7.27 27.00 0.79
C LEU A 21 -7.70 27.96 1.91
N THR A 22 -8.58 28.92 1.60
CA THR A 22 -9.06 29.94 2.55
C THR A 22 -10.33 29.54 3.30
N THR A 23 -11.06 28.54 2.80
CA THR A 23 -12.27 28.04 3.46
C THR A 23 -11.90 26.92 4.41
N PRO A 24 -12.15 27.05 5.73
CA PRO A 24 -11.98 25.94 6.66
C PRO A 24 -13.03 24.87 6.35
N VAL A 25 -12.66 23.90 5.54
CA VAL A 25 -13.45 22.69 5.31
C VAL A 25 -13.28 21.80 6.54
N PRO A 26 -14.35 21.25 7.13
CA PRO A 26 -14.24 20.24 8.18
C PRO A 26 -13.38 19.09 7.68
N ALA A 27 -12.20 18.93 8.26
CA ALA A 27 -11.26 17.86 7.97
C ALA A 27 -11.18 16.92 9.17
N GLU A 28 -10.86 15.66 8.91
CA GLU A 28 -10.56 14.72 9.97
C GLU A 28 -9.34 15.20 10.77
N ASP A 29 -9.45 15.20 12.10
CA ASP A 29 -8.36 15.68 12.94
C ASP A 29 -7.18 14.68 13.00
N SER A 30 -5.99 15.19 13.30
CA SER A 30 -4.79 14.35 13.38
C SER A 30 -4.87 13.30 14.50
N LYS A 31 -5.70 13.51 15.53
CA LYS A 31 -5.89 12.55 16.63
C LYS A 31 -6.59 11.29 16.13
N THR A 32 -7.61 11.45 15.31
CA THR A 32 -8.42 10.38 14.71
C THR A 32 -7.59 9.59 13.70
N ILE A 33 -6.85 10.29 12.82
CA ILE A 33 -5.91 9.65 11.89
C ILE A 33 -4.84 8.84 12.66
N ARG A 34 -4.26 9.42 13.72
CA ARG A 34 -3.26 8.74 14.56
C ARG A 34 -3.79 7.45 15.16
N GLN A 35 -5.06 7.43 15.62
CA GLN A 35 -5.67 6.21 16.14
C GLN A 35 -5.72 5.10 15.08
N ARG A 36 -6.15 5.42 13.86
CA ARG A 36 -6.21 4.47 12.74
C ARG A 36 -4.83 3.91 12.39
N VAL A 37 -3.83 4.78 12.29
CA VAL A 37 -2.44 4.37 12.04
C VAL A 37 -1.91 3.46 13.14
N ASN A 38 -2.17 3.80 14.41
CA ASN A 38 -1.70 3.00 15.54
C ASN A 38 -2.35 1.60 15.59
N ARG A 39 -3.63 1.48 15.22
CA ARG A 39 -4.30 0.18 15.10
C ARG A 39 -3.63 -0.69 14.04
N ALA A 40 -3.41 -0.16 12.84
CA ALA A 40 -2.72 -0.88 11.78
C ALA A 40 -1.30 -1.30 12.22
N ARG A 41 -0.57 -0.43 12.94
CA ARG A 41 0.76 -0.75 13.49
C ARG A 41 0.73 -1.85 14.55
N LEU A 42 -0.32 -1.90 15.38
CA LEU A 42 -0.49 -2.97 16.35
C LEU A 42 -0.67 -4.31 15.65
N VAL A 43 -1.56 -4.38 14.64
CA VAL A 43 -1.79 -5.58 13.83
C VAL A 43 -0.48 -6.05 13.17
N GLN A 44 0.32 -5.13 12.64
CA GLN A 44 1.63 -5.48 12.06
C GLN A 44 2.60 -6.06 13.09
N ARG A 45 2.68 -5.48 14.29
CA ARG A 45 3.54 -5.97 15.37
C ARG A 45 3.14 -7.37 15.81
N GLU A 46 1.85 -7.64 15.92
CA GLU A 46 1.33 -8.96 16.28
C GLU A 46 1.64 -9.98 15.20
N ARG A 47 1.33 -9.67 13.93
CA ARG A 47 1.61 -10.55 12.78
C ARG A 47 3.09 -10.88 12.63
N LEU A 48 3.96 -9.91 12.89
CA LEU A 48 5.42 -10.03 12.72
C LEU A 48 6.14 -10.45 14.00
N ALA A 49 5.42 -10.75 15.08
CA ALA A 49 6.02 -11.21 16.33
C ALA A 49 6.92 -12.43 16.09
N GLY A 50 8.10 -12.45 16.73
CA GLY A 50 9.09 -13.51 16.55
C GLY A 50 9.91 -13.46 15.25
N THR A 51 9.58 -12.58 14.29
CA THR A 51 10.35 -12.44 13.05
C THR A 51 11.52 -11.45 13.15
N GLY A 52 11.56 -10.64 14.22
CA GLY A 52 12.48 -9.51 14.37
C GLY A 52 12.09 -8.29 13.52
N LEU A 53 10.93 -8.30 12.87
CA LEU A 53 10.42 -7.18 12.07
C LEU A 53 9.31 -6.42 12.81
N HIS A 54 9.15 -5.14 12.49
CA HIS A 54 8.20 -4.24 13.15
C HIS A 54 7.20 -3.60 12.18
N ALA A 55 7.38 -3.79 10.87
CA ALA A 55 6.51 -3.21 9.84
C ALA A 55 6.48 -4.04 8.56
N ASN A 56 5.37 -3.96 7.83
CA ASN A 56 5.21 -4.63 6.52
C ASN A 56 6.32 -4.26 5.52
N ALA A 57 6.80 -3.01 5.56
CA ALA A 57 7.88 -2.54 4.68
C ALA A 57 9.17 -3.37 4.82
N GLN A 58 9.46 -3.90 6.02
CA GLN A 58 10.66 -4.66 6.32
C GLN A 58 10.56 -6.15 5.92
N MET A 59 9.37 -6.61 5.50
CA MET A 59 9.16 -8.00 5.09
C MET A 59 10.16 -8.42 3.99
N GLN A 60 10.62 -9.66 4.05
CA GLN A 60 11.45 -10.28 3.03
C GLN A 60 10.59 -11.28 2.24
N ALA A 61 11.12 -11.85 1.16
CA ALA A 61 10.36 -12.75 0.28
C ALA A 61 9.59 -13.85 1.05
N ARG A 62 10.25 -14.51 2.01
CA ARG A 62 9.61 -15.54 2.86
C ARG A 62 8.42 -15.01 3.67
N HIS A 63 8.53 -13.80 4.21
CA HIS A 63 7.45 -13.19 5.01
C HIS A 63 6.27 -12.80 4.11
N ILE A 64 6.52 -12.36 2.88
CA ILE A 64 5.49 -11.97 1.92
C ILE A 64 4.67 -13.19 1.48
N GLN A 65 5.33 -14.30 1.21
CA GLN A 65 4.64 -15.57 0.88
C GLN A 65 3.72 -16.04 2.00
N THR A 66 4.08 -15.77 3.27
CA THR A 66 3.26 -16.12 4.43
C THR A 66 2.12 -15.13 4.67
N PHE A 67 2.42 -13.83 4.64
CA PHE A 67 1.55 -12.78 5.19
C PHE A 67 0.80 -11.93 4.14
N CYS A 68 1.16 -12.07 2.87
CA CYS A 68 0.54 -11.34 1.75
C CYS A 68 -0.11 -12.28 0.75
N LYS A 69 -0.68 -13.40 1.21
CA LYS A 69 -1.43 -14.33 0.36
C LYS A 69 -2.63 -13.61 -0.25
N LEU A 70 -2.84 -13.85 -1.53
CA LEU A 70 -3.99 -13.38 -2.30
C LEU A 70 -4.94 -14.55 -2.52
N ASP A 71 -6.20 -14.26 -2.79
CA ASP A 71 -7.12 -15.22 -3.36
C ASP A 71 -6.90 -15.35 -4.88
N SER A 72 -7.59 -16.28 -5.52
CA SER A 72 -7.46 -16.52 -6.97
C SER A 72 -7.78 -15.27 -7.80
N ALA A 73 -8.71 -14.43 -7.34
CA ALA A 73 -9.04 -13.17 -7.99
C ALA A 73 -7.89 -12.16 -7.92
N GLY A 74 -7.28 -11.99 -6.74
CA GLY A 74 -6.14 -11.12 -6.53
C GLY A 74 -4.89 -11.58 -7.29
N GLU A 75 -4.62 -12.89 -7.33
CA GLU A 75 -3.51 -13.45 -8.13
C GLU A 75 -3.68 -13.12 -9.60
N LYS A 76 -4.87 -13.35 -10.16
CA LYS A 76 -5.19 -13.06 -11.56
C LYS A 76 -5.08 -11.56 -11.87
N LEU A 77 -5.54 -10.69 -10.98
CA LEU A 77 -5.40 -9.24 -11.14
C LEU A 77 -3.92 -8.84 -11.19
N LEU A 78 -3.10 -9.37 -10.29
CA LEU A 78 -1.68 -9.02 -10.21
C LEU A 78 -0.90 -9.56 -11.41
N GLU A 79 -1.24 -10.74 -11.92
CA GLU A 79 -0.71 -11.31 -13.16
C GLU A 79 -1.01 -10.40 -14.35
N GLN A 80 -2.29 -10.05 -14.58
CA GLN A 80 -2.71 -9.18 -15.67
C GLN A 80 -2.00 -7.82 -15.66
N VAL A 81 -1.83 -7.25 -14.47
CA VAL A 81 -1.16 -5.97 -14.28
C VAL A 81 0.34 -6.09 -14.51
N THR A 82 0.95 -7.22 -14.09
CA THR A 82 2.37 -7.51 -14.33
C THR A 82 2.65 -7.62 -15.83
N ASP A 83 1.82 -8.35 -16.57
CA ASP A 83 1.97 -8.52 -18.02
C ASP A 83 1.74 -7.22 -18.77
N ARG A 84 0.66 -6.49 -18.43
CA ARG A 84 0.29 -5.25 -19.11
C ARG A 84 1.27 -4.11 -18.84
N LEU A 85 1.78 -4.00 -17.62
CA LEU A 85 2.65 -2.90 -17.21
C LEU A 85 4.14 -3.27 -17.19
N GLY A 86 4.50 -4.52 -17.50
CA GLY A 86 5.89 -4.99 -17.43
C GLY A 86 6.51 -4.76 -16.04
N LEU A 87 5.81 -5.21 -14.99
CA LEU A 87 6.26 -5.00 -13.62
C LEU A 87 7.47 -5.87 -13.30
N SER A 88 8.49 -5.26 -12.67
CA SER A 88 9.62 -6.02 -12.14
C SER A 88 9.20 -6.82 -10.89
N ALA A 89 9.94 -7.88 -10.58
CA ALA A 89 9.76 -8.63 -9.32
C ALA A 89 9.85 -7.74 -8.07
N ARG A 90 10.65 -6.67 -8.12
CA ARG A 90 10.75 -5.66 -7.06
C ARG A 90 9.44 -4.87 -6.91
N THR A 91 8.85 -4.44 -8.02
CA THR A 91 7.58 -3.71 -8.03
C THR A 91 6.43 -4.60 -7.55
N TYR A 92 6.38 -5.86 -8.02
CA TYR A 92 5.45 -6.88 -7.55
C TYR A 92 5.49 -7.03 -6.02
N THR A 93 6.69 -7.23 -5.47
CA THR A 93 6.92 -7.37 -4.02
C THR A 93 6.45 -6.13 -3.24
N ARG A 94 6.67 -4.93 -3.79
CA ARG A 94 6.24 -3.67 -3.17
C ARG A 94 4.74 -3.50 -3.17
N ILE A 95 4.06 -3.86 -4.26
CA ILE A 95 2.60 -3.83 -4.36
C ILE A 95 2.00 -4.72 -3.26
N LEU A 96 2.51 -5.94 -3.06
CA LEU A 96 2.02 -6.83 -2.01
C LEU A 96 2.19 -6.23 -0.59
N LYS A 97 3.34 -5.65 -0.28
CA LYS A 97 3.57 -4.99 1.02
C LYS A 97 2.65 -3.80 1.24
N LEU A 98 2.41 -3.03 0.19
CA LEU A 98 1.52 -1.88 0.22
C LEU A 98 0.06 -2.32 0.40
N ALA A 99 -0.41 -3.26 -0.41
CA ALA A 99 -1.75 -3.84 -0.29
C ALA A 99 -2.00 -4.42 1.11
N ARG A 100 -1.01 -5.09 1.71
CA ARG A 100 -1.09 -5.57 3.09
C ARG A 100 -1.25 -4.43 4.10
N THR A 101 -0.57 -3.30 3.88
CA THR A 101 -0.68 -2.13 4.75
C THR A 101 -2.04 -1.44 4.61
N ILE A 102 -2.58 -1.37 3.39
CA ILE A 102 -3.93 -0.84 3.14
C ILE A 102 -4.97 -1.72 3.83
N ALA A 103 -4.85 -3.04 3.69
CA ALA A 103 -5.72 -3.99 4.40
C ALA A 103 -5.63 -3.85 5.93
N ASP A 104 -4.44 -3.58 6.48
CA ASP A 104 -4.27 -3.31 7.92
C ASP A 104 -4.96 -2.01 8.36
N LEU A 105 -4.95 -0.97 7.51
CA LEU A 105 -5.65 0.30 7.75
C LEU A 105 -7.18 0.15 7.66
N ALA A 106 -7.65 -0.80 6.84
CA ALA A 106 -9.05 -1.19 6.72
C ALA A 106 -9.50 -2.21 7.79
N GLU A 107 -8.61 -2.59 8.71
CA GLU A 107 -8.84 -3.62 9.73
C GLU A 107 -9.25 -4.99 9.11
N SER A 108 -8.86 -5.26 7.86
CA SER A 108 -9.16 -6.52 7.16
C SER A 108 -8.07 -7.57 7.44
N PRO A 109 -8.43 -8.82 7.82
CA PRO A 109 -7.45 -9.87 8.11
C PRO A 109 -6.70 -10.33 6.85
N THR A 110 -7.32 -10.23 5.67
CA THR A 110 -6.78 -10.70 4.39
C THR A 110 -6.56 -9.54 3.42
N ILE A 111 -5.71 -9.75 2.41
CA ILE A 111 -5.65 -8.80 1.30
C ILE A 111 -6.83 -9.11 0.38
N GLU A 112 -7.60 -8.09 0.04
CA GLU A 112 -8.77 -8.20 -0.84
C GLU A 112 -8.47 -7.46 -2.13
N SER A 113 -9.24 -7.73 -3.18
CA SER A 113 -9.07 -7.11 -4.49
C SER A 113 -9.06 -5.58 -4.44
N LEU A 114 -9.83 -4.96 -3.54
CA LEU A 114 -9.84 -3.50 -3.37
C LEU A 114 -8.51 -2.97 -2.82
N HIS A 115 -7.92 -3.64 -1.84
CA HIS A 115 -6.63 -3.29 -1.25
C HIS A 115 -5.51 -3.41 -2.29
N LEU A 116 -5.59 -4.44 -3.12
CA LEU A 116 -4.63 -4.69 -4.20
C LEU A 116 -4.76 -3.65 -5.32
N ALA A 117 -5.98 -3.35 -5.75
CA ALA A 117 -6.25 -2.35 -6.78
C ALA A 117 -5.75 -0.95 -6.38
N GLU A 118 -5.99 -0.55 -5.13
CA GLU A 118 -5.50 0.72 -4.58
C GLU A 118 -3.96 0.76 -4.55
N ALA A 119 -3.31 -0.33 -4.09
CA ALA A 119 -1.85 -0.43 -4.10
C ALA A 119 -1.25 -0.31 -5.51
N ILE A 120 -1.90 -0.91 -6.50
CA ILE A 120 -1.51 -0.82 -7.92
C ILE A 120 -1.67 0.62 -8.41
N GLN A 121 -2.78 1.29 -8.10
CA GLN A 121 -3.04 2.66 -8.53
C GLN A 121 -1.95 3.63 -8.05
N TYR A 122 -1.50 3.49 -6.80
CA TYR A 122 -0.40 4.28 -6.25
C TYR A 122 0.98 3.99 -6.87
N ARG A 123 1.12 2.94 -7.69
CA ARG A 123 2.34 2.59 -8.42
C ARG A 123 2.27 2.87 -9.91
N SER A 124 1.09 2.80 -10.52
CA SER A 124 0.94 3.08 -11.96
C SER A 124 1.31 4.52 -12.33
N LEU A 125 1.31 5.45 -11.36
CA LEU A 125 1.80 6.82 -11.54
C LEU A 125 3.32 6.92 -11.78
N ASP A 126 4.09 5.87 -11.51
CA ASP A 126 5.54 5.79 -11.82
C ASP A 126 5.83 5.86 -13.33
N ARG A 127 4.82 5.61 -14.17
CA ARG A 127 4.95 5.48 -15.62
C ARG A 127 3.93 6.34 -16.34
N LYS A 128 4.04 7.66 -16.21
CA LYS A 128 3.56 8.54 -17.28
C LYS A 128 4.56 8.38 -18.44
N THR A 129 4.11 7.73 -19.51
CA THR A 129 4.74 7.82 -20.84
C THR A 129 4.99 9.27 -21.22
#